data_AF-A0A657B3Y2-F1
#
_entry.id   AF-A0A657B3Y2-F1
#
_cell.length_a   1.000
_cell.length_b   1.000
_cell.length_c   1.000
_cell.angle_alpha   90.00
_cell.angle_beta   90.00
_cell.angle_gamma   90.00
#
_symmetry.space_group_name_H-M   'P 1'
#
loop_
_entity.id
_entity.type
_entity.pdbx_description
1 polymer ?
#
loop_
_entity_poly.entity_id
_entity_poly.type
_entity_poly.pdbx_seq_one_letter_code
_entity_poly.pdbx_strand_id
1 'polypeptide(L)' 'MPIAMAKHILVKTREEAERLKKQLKLGASFETLAKKHSTCPSKKRGGDLGEIKKGQLVKPVEKVIFTQALKQTHGPVKS' A
#
# COMPACT_ATOMS: atom_id res chain seq x y z
N MET A 1 -5.50 4.51 -21.56
CA MET A 1 -5.67 4.98 -20.17
C MET A 1 -4.49 4.47 -19.35
N PRO A 2 -3.86 5.28 -18.48
CA PRO A 2 -2.74 4.80 -17.67
C PRO A 2 -3.23 3.76 -16.67
N ILE A 3 -2.53 2.63 -16.64
CA ILE A 3 -2.71 1.53 -15.69
C ILE A 3 -1.52 1.58 -14.74
N ALA A 4 -1.75 1.41 -13.44
CA ALA A 4 -0.69 1.39 -12.44
C ALA A 4 -0.74 0.08 -11.66
N MET A 5 0.43 -0.49 -11.38
CA MET A 5 0.56 -1.62 -10.48
C MET A 5 1.08 -1.13 -9.13
N ALA A 6 0.37 -1.44 -8.06
CA ALA A 6 0.77 -1.04 -6.73
C ALA A 6 0.52 -2.16 -5.70
N LYS A 7 1.35 -2.16 -4.66
CA LYS A 7 1.12 -2.94 -3.45
C LYS A 7 0.66 -1.99 -2.35
N HIS A 8 -0.38 -2.38 -1.61
CA HIS A 8 -0.88 -1.58 -0.49
C HIS A 8 -1.09 -2.44 0.77
N ILE A 9 -1.02 -1.79 1.92
CA ILE A 9 -1.36 -2.40 3.21
C ILE A 9 -2.48 -1.58 3.81
N LEU A 10 -3.64 -2.20 3.97
CA LEU A 10 -4.80 -1.57 4.58
C LEU A 10 -4.87 -1.97 6.05
N VAL A 11 -4.64 -1.02 6.96
CA VAL A 11 -4.74 -1.21 8.41
C VAL A 11 -5.89 -0.38 8.96
N LYS A 12 -6.44 -0.79 10.11
CA LYS A 12 -7.53 -0.07 10.77
C LYS A 12 -7.05 1.18 11.50
N THR A 13 -5.84 1.12 12.05
CA THR A 13 -5.30 2.19 12.89
C THR A 13 -4.09 2.87 12.25
N ARG A 14 -3.96 4.17 12.50
CA ARG A 14 -2.77 4.93 12.09
C ARG A 14 -1.51 4.42 12.79
N GLU A 15 -1.62 4.02 14.05
CA GLU A 15 -0.50 3.49 14.83
C GLU A 15 0.09 2.23 14.20
N GLU A 16 -0.75 1.31 13.73
CA GLU A 16 -0.29 0.16 12.95
C GLU A 16 0.45 0.62 11.69
N ALA A 17 -0.12 1.56 10.93
CA ALA A 17 0.53 2.05 9.71
C ALA A 17 1.93 2.64 9.99
N GLU A 18 2.07 3.39 11.09
CA GLU A 18 3.35 3.96 11.51
C GLU A 18 4.33 2.89 12.00
N ARG A 19 3.87 1.87 12.74
CA ARG A 19 4.69 0.72 13.13
C ARG A 19 5.22 -0.03 11.90
N LEU A 20 4.36 -0.29 10.92
CA LEU A 20 4.76 -0.94 9.67
C LEU A 20 5.76 -0.10 8.89
N LYS A 21 5.56 1.22 8.82
CA LYS A 21 6.52 2.13 8.19
C LYS A 21 7.89 2.09 8.89
N LYS A 22 7.93 2.00 10.22
CA LYS A 22 9.18 1.82 10.97
C LYS A 22 9.83 0.46 10.65
N GLN A 23 9.06 -0.62 10.60
CA GLN A 23 9.58 -1.94 10.23
C GLN A 23 10.12 -1.99 8.79
N LEU A 24 9.43 -1.35 7.84
CA LEU A 24 9.90 -1.21 6.46
C LEU A 24 11.24 -0.46 6.40
N LYS A 25 11.42 0.59 7.20
CA LYS A 25 12.70 1.31 7.31
C LYS A 25 13.82 0.46 7.92
N LEU A 26 13.47 -0.49 8.79
CA LEU A 26 14.42 -1.44 9.38
C LEU A 26 14.79 -2.60 8.42
N GLY A 27 14.25 -2.63 7.21
CA GLY A 27 14.51 -3.68 6.22
C GLY A 27 13.51 -4.84 6.24
N ALA A 28 12.37 -4.71 6.91
CA ALA A 28 11.33 -5.73 6.86
C ALA A 28 10.69 -5.80 5.46
N SER A 29 10.35 -7.01 5.02
CA SER A 29 9.69 -7.23 3.73
C SER A 29 8.24 -6.73 3.73
N PHE A 30 7.90 -5.86 2.77
CA PHE A 30 6.55 -5.34 2.59
C PHE A 30 5.50 -6.44 2.43
N GLU A 31 5.82 -7.49 1.68
CA GLU A 31 4.90 -8.61 1.45
C GLU A 31 4.55 -9.37 2.73
N THR A 32 5.52 -9.53 3.62
CA THR A 32 5.32 -10.19 4.92
C THR A 32 4.42 -9.35 5.82
N LEU A 33 4.69 -8.03 5.87
CA LEU A 33 3.87 -7.09 6.62
C LEU A 33 2.45 -7.00 6.05
N ALA A 34 2.30 -6.96 4.73
CA ALA A 34 1.02 -6.96 4.05
C ALA A 34 0.23 -8.24 4.34
N LYS A 35 0.86 -9.41 4.28
CA LYS A 35 0.23 -10.70 4.61
C LYS A 35 -0.29 -10.75 6.05
N LYS A 36 0.48 -10.20 7.00
CA LYS A 36 0.15 -10.23 8.43
C LYS A 36 -0.85 -9.15 8.85
N HIS A 37 -0.70 -7.92 8.36
CA HIS A 37 -1.42 -6.76 8.88
C HIS A 37 -2.48 -6.20 7.93
N SER A 38 -2.37 -6.46 6.61
CA SER A 38 -3.37 -5.95 5.68
C SER A 38 -4.71 -6.64 5.92
N THR A 39 -5.76 -5.84 6.01
CA THR A 39 -7.14 -6.27 6.13
C THR A 39 -7.78 -6.55 4.77
N CYS A 40 -7.17 -6.09 3.68
CA CYS A 40 -7.64 -6.31 2.32
C CYS A 40 -7.39 -7.76 1.86
N PRO A 41 -8.26 -8.38 1.03
CA PRO A 41 -8.00 -9.71 0.44
C PRO A 41 -6.68 -9.80 -0.35
N SER A 42 -6.15 -8.67 -0.83
CA SER A 42 -4.81 -8.56 -1.44
C SER A 42 -3.69 -9.04 -0.54
N LYS A 43 -3.91 -9.16 0.79
CA LYS A 43 -2.96 -9.73 1.75
C LYS A 43 -2.43 -11.09 1.32
N LYS A 44 -3.27 -11.95 0.70
CA LYS A 44 -2.83 -13.27 0.21
C LYS A 44 -1.70 -13.17 -0.82
N ARG A 45 -1.70 -12.10 -1.62
CA ARG A 45 -0.68 -11.79 -2.63
C ARG A 45 0.39 -10.81 -2.12
N GLY A 46 0.56 -10.66 -0.81
CA GLY A 46 1.54 -9.72 -0.26
C GLY A 46 1.14 -8.24 -0.44
N GLY A 47 -0.16 -7.96 -0.48
CA GLY A 47 -0.69 -6.61 -0.68
C GLY A 47 -0.76 -6.18 -2.14
N ASP A 48 -0.48 -7.08 -3.07
CA ASP A 48 -0.54 -6.82 -4.50
C ASP A 48 -1.98 -6.64 -4.98
N LEU A 49 -2.26 -5.47 -5.58
CA LEU A 49 -3.56 -5.12 -6.15
C LEU A 49 -3.65 -5.46 -7.64
N GLY A 50 -2.55 -5.84 -8.29
CA GLY A 50 -2.49 -6.00 -9.74
C GLY A 50 -2.68 -4.68 -10.48
N GLU A 51 -3.43 -4.72 -11.59
CA GLU A 51 -3.65 -3.58 -12.47
C GLU A 51 -4.77 -2.66 -11.95
N ILE A 52 -4.37 -1.49 -11.47
CA ILE A 52 -5.27 -0.48 -10.94
C ILE A 52 -5.50 0.58 -12.02
N LYS A 53 -6.77 0.89 -12.28
CA LYS A 53 -7.17 2.01 -13.14
C LYS A 53 -7.58 3.21 -12.29
N LYS A 54 -7.42 4.40 -12.85
CA LYS A 54 -7.94 5.64 -12.27
C LYS A 54 -9.45 5.51 -12.04
N GLY A 55 -9.91 5.81 -10.82
CA GLY A 55 -11.30 5.67 -10.35
C GLY A 55 -11.57 4.43 -9.48
N GLN A 56 -10.63 3.47 -9.39
CA GLN A 56 -10.83 2.25 -8.57
C GLN A 56 -10.42 2.40 -7.10
N LEU A 57 -9.62 3.42 -6.77
CA LEU A 57 -9.15 3.68 -5.42
C LEU A 57 -9.61 5.05 -4.93
N VAL A 58 -9.55 5.24 -3.61
CA VAL A 58 -9.81 6.53 -3.00
C VAL A 58 -8.82 7.58 -3.54
N LYS A 59 -9.32 8.79 -3.78
CA LYS A 59 -8.54 9.94 -4.32
C LYS A 59 -7.14 10.09 -3.72
N PRO A 60 -6.93 10.05 -2.38
CA PRO A 60 -5.59 10.24 -1.82
C PRO A 60 -4.63 9.09 -2.15
N VAL A 61 -5.10 7.85 -2.17
CA VAL A 61 -4.27 6.68 -2.52
C VAL A 61 -3.97 6.68 -4.02
N GLU A 62 -4.97 6.97 -4.84
CA GLU A 62 -4.80 7.12 -6.28
C GLU A 62 -3.76 8.19 -6.61
N LYS A 63 -3.87 9.39 -6.00
CA LYS A 63 -2.91 10.47 -6.24
C LYS A 63 -1.49 10.01 -5.90
N VAL A 64 -1.31 9.28 -4.81
CA VAL A 64 0.00 8.73 -4.46
C VAL A 64 0.49 7.74 -5.52
N ILE A 65 -0.34 6.79 -5.95
CA ILE A 65 0.06 5.76 -6.93
C ILE A 65 0.43 6.37 -8.29
N PHE A 66 -0.34 7.36 -8.76
CA PHE A 66 -0.13 7.95 -10.09
C PHE A 66 0.82 9.16 -10.13
N THR A 67 1.12 9.76 -8.97
CA THR A 67 1.99 10.97 -8.91
C THR A 67 3.36 10.69 -8.31
N GLN A 68 3.47 9.70 -7.42
CA GLN A 68 4.71 9.45 -6.70
C GLN A 68 5.67 8.53 -7.46
N ALA A 69 6.92 8.52 -7.00
CA ALA A 69 7.98 7.71 -7.60
C ALA A 69 7.68 6.21 -7.50
N LEU A 70 7.89 5.50 -8.62
CA LEU A 70 7.80 4.04 -8.66
C LEU A 70 8.91 3.42 -7.77
N LYS A 71 8.63 2.23 -7.24
CA LYS A 71 9.54 1.45 -6.37
C LYS A 71 9.85 2.10 -5.01
N GLN A 72 9.10 3.11 -4.59
CA GLN A 72 9.20 3.69 -3.24
C GLN A 72 7.95 3.43 -2.41
N THR A 73 8.14 3.25 -1.10
CA THR A 73 7.05 3.06 -0.14
C THR A 73 6.52 4.42 0.32
N HIS A 74 5.24 4.67 0.06
CA HIS A 74 4.58 5.91 0.42
C HIS A 74 3.57 5.66 1.54
N GLY A 75 3.55 6.50 2.57
CA GLY A 75 2.56 6.39 3.63
C GLY A 75 2.90 7.17 4.91
N PRO A 76 2.04 7.10 5.94
CA PRO A 76 0.67 6.56 5.92
C PRO A 76 -0.30 7.50 5.19
N VAL A 77 -1.11 6.96 4.28
CA VAL A 77 -2.13 7.72 3.55
C VAL A 77 -3.47 7.48 4.24
N LYS A 78 -4.15 8.54 4.68
CA LYS A 78 -5.51 8.43 5.21
C LYS A 78 -6.48 8.34 4.04
N SER A 79 -7.12 7.17 3.90
CA SER A 79 -8.26 6.94 3.01
C SER A 79 -9.55 7.42 3.64
#